data_AF-A0A6N9HPJ2-F1
#
_entry.id   AF-A0A6N9HPJ2-F1
#
_cell.length_a   1.000
_cell.length_b   1.000
_cell.length_c   1.000
_cell.angle_alpha   90.00
_cell.angle_beta   90.00
_cell.angle_gamma   90.00
#
_symmetry.space_group_name_H-M   'P 1'
#
loop_
_entity.id
_entity.type
_entity.pdbx_description
1 polymer ?
#
loop_
_entity_poly.entity_id
_entity_poly.type
_entity_poly.pdbx_seq_one_letter_code
_entity_poly.pdbx_strand_id
1 'polypeptide(L)'
;MEIAKLNGHSITRWVGTEMALSDGDAENGPVLWEHSTVPYLQLISIDLQLSDGSVFRMASQSDDGSEYYGLCLSDRDVIDTPSIAESGTIFRTRHLTELPIGMATVVVPEDDGPNAILRVEIVIDGHTISFWAAEVYERDGGKFDIVGRDESILVQVDGARPRRSLDEVD
;
A
#
# COMPACT_ATOMS: atom_id res chain seq x y z
N MET A 1 -10.19 17.17 1.82
CA MET A 1 -9.72 15.83 1.45
C MET A 1 -8.72 15.38 2.50
N GLU A 2 -8.99 14.30 3.23
CA GLU A 2 -8.24 13.98 4.46
C GLU A 2 -6.78 13.61 4.20
N ILE A 3 -6.47 13.02 3.06
CA ILE A 3 -5.09 12.65 2.69
C ILE A 3 -4.17 13.87 2.57
N ALA A 4 -4.69 15.04 2.18
CA ALA A 4 -3.91 16.27 2.08
C ALA A 4 -3.39 16.77 3.44
N LYS A 5 -3.90 16.24 4.57
CA LYS A 5 -3.40 16.53 5.93
C LYS A 5 -1.94 16.12 6.13
N LEU A 6 -1.41 15.21 5.31
CA LEU A 6 -0.01 14.79 5.39
C LEU A 6 0.97 15.85 4.84
N ASN A 7 0.49 16.85 4.10
CA ASN A 7 1.35 17.89 3.53
C ASN A 7 2.11 18.66 4.62
N GLY A 8 3.43 18.76 4.46
CA GLY A 8 4.28 19.51 5.38
C GLY A 8 4.52 18.81 6.72
N HIS A 9 4.12 17.54 6.85
CA HIS A 9 4.50 16.70 7.97
C HIS A 9 5.61 15.72 7.56
N SER A 10 6.50 15.42 8.50
CA SER A 10 7.55 14.41 8.29
C SER A 10 7.00 13.03 8.64
N ILE A 11 6.98 12.12 7.66
CA ILE A 11 6.71 10.71 7.88
C ILE A 11 8.00 10.05 8.38
N THR A 12 7.88 9.18 9.39
CA THR A 12 9.02 8.55 10.08
C THR A 12 8.99 7.04 10.03
N ARG A 13 7.84 6.44 9.75
CA ARG A 13 7.66 4.98 9.71
C ARG A 13 6.48 4.59 8.86
N TRP A 14 6.61 3.44 8.20
CA TRP A 14 5.56 2.77 7.45
C TRP A 14 5.38 1.33 7.94
N VAL A 15 4.13 0.91 8.12
CA VAL A 15 3.74 -0.48 8.38
C VAL A 15 2.62 -0.83 7.42
N GLY A 16 2.76 -1.93 6.69
CA GLY A 16 1.77 -2.37 5.71
C GLY A 16 1.26 -3.75 6.04
N THR A 17 -0.04 -3.96 5.84
CA THR A 17 -0.62 -5.31 5.79
C THR A 17 -0.71 -5.73 4.34
N GLU A 18 0.26 -6.54 3.93
CA GLU A 18 0.39 -7.05 2.57
C GLU A 18 -0.58 -8.18 2.30
N MET A 19 -1.06 -8.24 1.07
CA MET A 19 -1.79 -9.37 0.52
C MET A 19 -0.95 -10.04 -0.57
N ALA A 20 -0.90 -11.36 -0.55
CA ALA A 20 -0.23 -12.14 -1.58
C ALA A 20 -0.89 -11.96 -2.96
N LEU A 21 -0.12 -12.16 -4.02
CA LEU A 21 -0.59 -12.14 -5.41
C LEU A 21 -1.31 -13.44 -5.80
N SER A 22 -1.02 -14.52 -5.07
CA SER A 22 -1.65 -15.83 -5.22
C SER A 22 -1.69 -16.50 -3.85
N ASP A 23 -2.78 -17.21 -3.56
CA ASP A 23 -3.01 -17.89 -2.29
C ASP A 23 -2.16 -19.15 -2.12
N GLY A 24 -1.67 -19.70 -3.24
CA GLY A 24 -0.89 -20.92 -3.26
C GLY A 24 -1.74 -22.12 -2.86
N ASP A 25 -2.00 -23.01 -3.82
CA ASP A 25 -2.71 -24.26 -3.58
C ASP A 25 -1.91 -25.47 -4.12
N ALA A 26 -2.52 -26.66 -4.05
CA ALA A 26 -1.89 -27.88 -4.53
C ALA A 26 -1.56 -27.86 -6.03
N GLU A 27 -2.23 -27.01 -6.81
CA GLU A 27 -2.03 -26.82 -8.26
C GLU A 27 -1.04 -25.68 -8.56
N ASN A 28 -1.03 -24.63 -7.74
CA ASN A 28 -0.33 -23.36 -7.98
C ASN A 28 0.95 -23.18 -7.13
N GLY A 29 1.18 -24.02 -6.12
CA GLY A 29 2.40 -24.02 -5.32
C GLY A 29 2.31 -23.14 -4.06
N PRO A 30 3.44 -22.62 -3.52
CA PRO A 30 3.41 -21.81 -2.31
C PRO A 30 2.78 -20.42 -2.56
N VAL A 31 2.29 -19.79 -1.50
CA VAL A 31 1.83 -18.39 -1.49
C VAL A 31 2.83 -17.48 -2.21
N LEU A 32 2.36 -16.74 -3.21
CA LEU A 32 3.22 -15.88 -4.03
C LEU A 32 3.10 -14.43 -3.59
N TRP A 33 4.15 -13.90 -2.95
CA TRP A 33 4.16 -12.51 -2.46
C TRP A 33 4.65 -11.49 -3.50
N GLU A 34 5.36 -11.95 -4.51
CA GLU A 34 5.98 -11.11 -5.53
C GLU A 34 6.13 -11.83 -6.86
N HIS A 35 6.06 -11.06 -7.95
CA HIS A 35 6.30 -11.55 -9.29
C HIS A 35 7.02 -10.49 -10.12
N SER A 36 7.93 -10.92 -10.99
CA SER A 36 8.78 -10.02 -11.78
C SER A 36 8.01 -9.07 -12.71
N THR A 37 6.79 -9.44 -13.09
CA THR A 37 5.90 -8.65 -13.97
C THR A 37 4.94 -7.74 -13.21
N VAL A 38 4.91 -7.81 -11.86
CA VAL A 38 4.00 -7.01 -11.03
C VAL A 38 4.83 -5.92 -10.34
N PRO A 39 4.80 -4.68 -10.85
CA PRO A 39 5.67 -3.62 -10.36
C PRO A 39 5.09 -2.91 -9.12
N TYR A 40 4.34 -3.61 -8.28
CA TYR A 40 3.62 -3.04 -7.13
C TYR A 40 3.83 -3.90 -5.88
N LEU A 41 3.82 -3.30 -4.69
CA LEU A 41 3.36 -4.01 -3.49
C LEU A 41 1.82 -4.02 -3.48
N GLN A 42 1.22 -5.12 -3.03
CA GLN A 42 -0.23 -5.22 -2.84
C GLN A 42 -0.53 -5.26 -1.34
N LEU A 43 -1.34 -4.31 -0.88
CA LEU A 43 -1.60 -4.05 0.54
C LEU A 43 -3.10 -3.85 0.74
N ILE A 44 -3.66 -4.36 1.83
CA ILE A 44 -5.05 -4.01 2.22
C ILE A 44 -5.09 -2.75 3.08
N SER A 45 -3.98 -2.42 3.75
CA SER A 45 -3.86 -1.19 4.53
C SER A 45 -2.40 -0.82 4.75
N ILE A 46 -2.17 0.48 4.99
CA ILE A 46 -0.86 1.04 5.27
C ILE A 46 -1.00 2.05 6.41
N ASP A 47 -0.31 1.79 7.51
CA ASP A 47 -0.13 2.75 8.58
C ASP A 47 1.14 3.56 8.37
N LEU A 48 1.04 4.86 8.66
CA LEU A 48 2.16 5.78 8.69
C LEU A 48 2.20 6.51 10.02
N GLN A 49 3.42 6.78 10.51
CA GLN A 49 3.64 7.57 11.71
C GLN A 49 4.39 8.85 11.37
N LEU A 50 3.87 9.98 11.85
CA LEU A 50 4.48 11.30 11.72
C LEU A 50 5.49 11.57 12.83
N SER A 51 6.38 12.54 12.61
CA SER A 51 7.40 12.95 13.59
C SER A 51 6.83 13.54 14.89
N ASP A 52 5.58 14.01 14.87
CA ASP A 52 4.87 14.47 16.07
C ASP A 52 4.21 13.32 16.85
N GLY A 53 4.35 12.07 16.37
CA GLY A 53 3.78 10.87 16.97
C GLY A 53 2.40 10.48 16.46
N SER A 54 1.73 11.33 15.68
CA SER A 54 0.41 11.03 15.08
C SER A 54 0.52 9.82 14.15
N VAL A 55 -0.51 8.97 14.16
CA VAL A 55 -0.58 7.78 13.32
C VAL A 55 -1.83 7.85 12.45
N PHE A 56 -1.67 7.52 11.18
CA PHE A 56 -2.75 7.43 10.21
C PHE A 56 -2.76 6.08 9.52
N ARG A 57 -3.94 5.59 9.16
CA ARG A 57 -4.14 4.42 8.29
C ARG A 57 -4.71 4.85 6.96
N MET A 58 -4.01 4.51 5.88
CA MET A 58 -4.55 4.49 4.53
C MET A 58 -5.15 3.11 4.25
N ALA A 59 -6.40 3.08 3.78
CA ALA A 59 -7.15 1.86 3.45
C ALA A 59 -8.07 2.14 2.24
N SER A 60 -8.69 1.09 1.70
CA SER A 60 -9.79 1.23 0.75
C SER A 60 -11.05 1.75 1.46
N GLN A 61 -11.83 2.57 0.76
CA GLN A 61 -13.17 3.02 1.15
C GLN A 61 -14.20 1.89 1.12
N SER A 62 -13.93 0.76 0.46
CA SER A 62 -14.85 -0.39 0.44
C SER A 62 -15.24 -0.83 1.86
N ASP A 63 -14.35 -0.63 2.82
CA ASP A 63 -14.53 -1.00 4.22
C ASP A 63 -15.44 -0.05 5.01
N ASP A 64 -15.79 1.12 4.47
CA ASP A 64 -16.59 2.14 5.19
C ASP A 64 -18.11 2.04 4.91
N GLY A 65 -18.52 1.13 4.03
CA GLY A 65 -19.93 0.90 3.66
C GLY A 65 -20.50 1.90 2.65
N SER A 66 -19.68 2.77 2.06
CA SER A 66 -20.10 3.74 1.03
C SER A 66 -20.25 3.17 -0.38
N GLU A 67 -19.90 1.90 -0.59
CA GLU A 67 -19.86 1.21 -1.90
C GLU A 67 -18.83 1.81 -2.89
N TYR A 68 -17.95 2.71 -2.44
CA TYR A 68 -16.89 3.30 -3.26
C TYR A 68 -15.55 2.59 -3.06
N TYR A 69 -14.78 2.51 -4.15
CA TYR A 69 -13.43 1.94 -4.17
C TYR A 69 -12.39 3.04 -4.35
N GLY A 70 -12.20 3.83 -3.31
CA GLY A 70 -11.21 4.90 -3.24
C GLY A 70 -10.26 4.74 -2.05
N LEU A 71 -9.24 5.57 -1.99
CA LEU A 71 -8.32 5.65 -0.87
C LEU A 71 -8.88 6.59 0.19
N CYS A 72 -8.94 6.13 1.44
CA CYS A 72 -9.26 6.96 2.60
C CYS A 72 -8.07 7.02 3.56
N LEU A 73 -8.03 8.07 4.39
CA LEU A 73 -7.05 8.21 5.46
C LEU A 73 -7.78 8.46 6.77
N SER A 74 -7.53 7.62 7.77
CA SER A 74 -8.18 7.71 9.09
C SER A 74 -7.14 7.84 10.20
N ASP A 75 -7.50 8.55 11.27
CA ASP A 75 -6.67 8.65 12.47
C ASP A 75 -6.57 7.30 13.19
N ARG A 76 -5.41 7.01 13.78
CA ARG A 76 -5.15 5.82 14.59
C ARG A 76 -4.46 6.20 15.90
N ASP A 77 -4.80 5.50 16.97
CA ASP A 77 -4.12 5.70 18.27
C ASP A 77 -2.71 5.11 18.28
N VAL A 78 -2.50 4.00 17.57
CA VAL A 78 -1.23 3.26 17.52
C VAL A 78 -0.99 2.71 16.12
N ILE A 79 0.28 2.65 15.73
CA ILE A 79 0.72 1.99 14.50
C ILE A 79 0.58 0.47 14.65
N ASP A 80 0.20 -0.23 13.58
CA ASP A 80 0.07 -1.67 13.62
C ASP A 80 1.39 -2.38 13.99
N THR A 81 1.25 -3.58 14.56
CA THR A 81 2.39 -4.41 14.95
C THR A 81 2.70 -5.42 13.85
N PRO A 82 3.94 -5.49 13.33
CA PRO A 82 4.33 -6.50 12.38
C PRO A 82 4.02 -7.93 12.86
N SER A 83 3.54 -8.76 11.94
CA SER A 83 3.19 -10.15 12.14
C SER A 83 3.63 -10.96 10.92
N ILE A 84 4.16 -12.15 11.18
CA ILE A 84 4.44 -13.11 10.10
C ILE A 84 3.11 -13.62 9.53
N ALA A 85 3.11 -14.04 8.27
CA ALA A 85 1.97 -14.74 7.70
C ALA A 85 1.70 -16.01 8.51
N GLU A 86 0.46 -16.17 8.98
CA GLU A 86 0.03 -17.42 9.59
C GLU A 86 -0.15 -18.48 8.50
N SER A 87 -0.04 -19.77 8.87
CA SER A 87 -0.21 -20.85 7.92
C SER A 87 -1.62 -20.82 7.31
N GLY A 88 -1.69 -20.70 5.99
CA GLY A 88 -2.96 -20.64 5.25
C GLY A 88 -3.55 -19.24 5.11
N THR A 89 -2.83 -18.18 5.49
CA THR A 89 -3.24 -16.80 5.20
C THR A 89 -2.46 -16.24 4.02
N ILE A 90 -3.12 -15.36 3.26
CA ILE A 90 -2.50 -14.54 2.22
C ILE A 90 -2.06 -13.17 2.74
N PHE A 91 -2.11 -12.98 4.06
CA PHE A 91 -1.87 -11.69 4.70
C PHE A 91 -0.66 -11.74 5.63
N ARG A 92 0.15 -10.67 5.61
CA ARG A 92 1.22 -10.44 6.59
C ARG A 92 1.38 -8.95 6.86
N THR A 93 1.69 -8.59 8.10
CA THR A 93 1.94 -7.19 8.46
C THR A 93 3.43 -6.98 8.66
N ARG A 94 4.03 -5.98 8.00
CA ARG A 94 5.48 -5.74 8.10
C ARG A 94 5.85 -4.28 8.02
N HIS A 95 7.06 -3.97 8.45
CA HIS A 95 7.69 -2.70 8.10
C HIS A 95 7.91 -2.61 6.59
N LEU A 96 7.54 -1.47 6.02
CA LEU A 96 7.83 -1.11 4.64
C LEU A 96 9.06 -0.19 4.63
N THR A 97 10.22 -0.73 5.03
CA THR A 97 11.47 0.04 5.13
C THR A 97 11.98 0.50 3.77
N GLU A 98 11.47 -0.10 2.70
CA GLU A 98 11.71 0.31 1.32
C GLU A 98 10.94 1.56 0.88
N LEU A 99 10.02 2.09 1.69
CA LEU A 99 9.34 3.34 1.39
C LEU A 99 10.11 4.54 1.97
N PRO A 100 10.31 5.62 1.17
CA PRO A 100 10.92 6.86 1.64
C PRO A 100 10.25 7.43 2.90
N ILE A 101 11.06 7.99 3.80
CA ILE A 101 10.63 8.73 4.99
C ILE A 101 11.17 10.16 4.90
N GLY A 102 10.48 11.12 5.52
CA GLY A 102 10.82 12.54 5.44
C GLY A 102 9.60 13.42 5.20
N MET A 103 9.84 14.65 4.78
CA MET A 103 8.80 15.66 4.60
C MET A 103 7.88 15.29 3.41
N ALA A 104 6.59 15.11 3.68
CA ALA A 104 5.63 14.71 2.67
C ALA A 104 5.05 15.92 1.91
N THR A 105 4.97 15.79 0.59
CA THR A 105 4.12 16.59 -0.29
C THR A 105 3.13 15.65 -0.99
N VAL A 106 1.83 15.93 -0.85
CA VAL A 106 0.75 15.09 -1.36
C VAL A 106 0.16 15.69 -2.62
N VAL A 107 0.00 14.84 -3.63
CA VAL A 107 -0.71 15.14 -4.89
C VAL A 107 -1.78 14.07 -5.11
N VAL A 108 -2.93 14.47 -5.65
CA VAL A 108 -3.98 13.54 -6.08
C VAL A 108 -4.14 13.66 -7.59
N PRO A 109 -3.45 12.81 -8.37
CA PRO A 109 -3.52 12.85 -9.82
C PRO A 109 -4.81 12.24 -10.38
N GLU A 110 -5.52 11.39 -9.63
CA GLU A 110 -6.72 10.71 -10.11
C GLU A 110 -7.76 10.59 -8.99
N ASP A 111 -8.98 11.05 -9.29
CA ASP A 111 -10.16 10.94 -8.44
C ASP A 111 -11.41 10.64 -9.31
N ASP A 112 -12.47 10.18 -8.65
CA ASP A 112 -13.82 10.00 -9.20
C ASP A 112 -14.76 11.09 -8.68
N GLY A 113 -14.34 12.35 -8.81
CA GLY A 113 -15.09 13.50 -8.32
C GLY A 113 -15.19 13.52 -6.79
N PRO A 114 -16.37 13.78 -6.19
CA PRO A 114 -16.52 13.86 -4.74
C PRO A 114 -16.52 12.48 -4.05
N ASN A 115 -16.52 11.39 -4.81
CA ASN A 115 -16.82 10.06 -4.30
C ASN A 115 -15.58 9.34 -3.79
N ALA A 116 -14.52 9.31 -4.60
CA ALA A 116 -13.38 8.45 -4.35
C ALA A 116 -12.06 9.07 -4.85
N ILE A 117 -11.00 8.90 -4.08
CA ILE A 117 -9.63 9.19 -4.54
C ILE A 117 -9.07 7.89 -5.12
N LEU A 118 -8.77 7.85 -6.40
CA LEU A 118 -8.31 6.62 -7.05
C LEU A 118 -6.79 6.47 -6.98
N ARG A 119 -6.07 7.60 -6.97
CA ARG A 119 -4.62 7.62 -6.90
C ARG A 119 -4.12 8.78 -6.06
N VAL A 120 -3.15 8.47 -5.21
CA VAL A 120 -2.39 9.44 -4.41
C VAL A 120 -0.92 9.31 -4.75
N GLU A 121 -0.22 10.44 -4.82
CA GLU A 121 1.22 10.49 -4.86
C GLU A 121 1.72 11.24 -3.62
N ILE A 122 2.67 10.65 -2.90
CA ILE A 122 3.38 11.29 -1.80
C ILE A 122 4.85 11.42 -2.21
N VAL A 123 5.29 12.66 -2.35
CA VAL A 123 6.67 13.00 -2.69
C VAL A 123 7.46 13.27 -1.41
N ILE A 124 8.57 12.55 -1.24
CA ILE A 124 9.48 12.63 -0.09
C ILE A 124 10.92 12.59 -0.61
N ASP A 125 11.71 13.60 -0.28
CA ASP A 125 13.13 13.71 -0.66
C ASP A 125 13.42 13.45 -2.16
N GLY A 126 12.48 13.82 -3.02
CA GLY A 126 12.58 13.65 -4.48
C GLY A 126 12.12 12.30 -5.01
N HIS A 127 11.72 11.37 -4.15
CA HIS A 127 11.09 10.10 -4.51
C HIS A 127 9.57 10.23 -4.49
N THR A 128 8.91 9.66 -5.50
CA THR A 128 7.44 9.63 -5.58
C THR A 128 6.92 8.26 -5.18
N ILE A 129 6.20 8.20 -4.07
CA ILE A 129 5.44 7.02 -3.66
C ILE A 129 4.03 7.15 -4.24
N SER A 130 3.61 6.21 -5.08
CA SER A 130 2.27 6.20 -5.68
C SER A 130 1.41 5.11 -5.06
N PHE A 131 0.21 5.47 -4.61
CA PHE A 131 -0.80 4.60 -4.03
C PHE A 131 -2.03 4.59 -4.94
N TRP A 132 -2.53 3.41 -5.26
CA TRP A 132 -3.66 3.21 -6.18
C TRP A 132 -4.73 2.38 -5.49
N ALA A 133 -6.00 2.79 -5.59
CA ALA A 133 -7.13 1.92 -5.27
C ALA A 133 -7.30 0.89 -6.39
N ALA A 134 -6.64 -0.25 -6.25
CA ALA A 134 -6.50 -1.27 -7.29
C ALA A 134 -6.03 -2.60 -6.70
N GLU A 135 -6.25 -3.68 -7.44
CA GLU A 135 -5.85 -5.03 -7.08
C GLU A 135 -5.19 -5.76 -8.25
N VAL A 136 -4.26 -6.65 -7.93
CA VAL A 136 -3.62 -7.58 -8.85
C VAL A 136 -4.34 -8.92 -8.77
N TYR A 137 -4.87 -9.37 -9.90
CA TYR A 137 -5.49 -10.69 -10.05
C TYR A 137 -4.58 -11.62 -10.85
N GLU A 138 -4.37 -12.82 -10.32
CA GLU A 138 -3.79 -13.92 -11.07
C GLU A 138 -4.75 -14.37 -12.19
N ARG A 139 -4.18 -14.67 -13.35
CA ARG A 139 -4.84 -15.18 -14.55
C ARG A 139 -4.15 -16.46 -15.02
N ASP A 140 -4.86 -17.20 -15.86
CA ASP A 140 -4.35 -18.43 -16.47
C ASP A 140 -2.95 -18.25 -17.08
N GLY A 141 -2.08 -19.22 -16.80
CA GLY A 141 -0.72 -19.26 -17.33
C GLY A 141 0.27 -18.34 -16.61
N GLY A 142 0.05 -18.03 -15.34
CA GLY A 142 0.96 -17.24 -14.51
C GLY A 142 1.01 -15.77 -14.92
N LYS A 143 -0.09 -15.26 -15.47
CA LYS A 143 -0.23 -13.86 -15.84
C LYS A 143 -0.94 -13.10 -14.72
N PHE A 144 -0.71 -11.80 -14.67
CA PHE A 144 -1.30 -10.93 -13.67
C PHE A 144 -1.93 -9.73 -14.36
N ASP A 145 -3.17 -9.42 -13.99
CA ASP A 145 -3.88 -8.22 -14.42
C ASP A 145 -4.02 -7.26 -13.24
N ILE A 146 -3.96 -5.96 -13.53
CA ILE A 146 -4.25 -4.91 -12.56
C ILE A 146 -5.65 -4.39 -12.84
N VAL A 147 -6.50 -4.42 -11.82
CA VAL A 147 -7.87 -3.92 -11.86
C VAL A 147 -7.96 -2.73 -10.92
N GLY A 148 -8.30 -1.56 -11.48
CA GLY A 148 -8.55 -0.36 -10.68
C GLY A 148 -9.94 -0.37 -10.04
N ARG A 149 -10.15 0.48 -9.04
CA ARG A 149 -11.40 0.55 -8.25
C ARG A 149 -11.69 -0.79 -7.56
N ASP A 150 -10.75 -1.21 -6.72
CA ASP A 150 -10.83 -2.46 -5.97
C ASP A 150 -10.46 -2.24 -4.48
N GLU A 151 -10.55 -3.29 -3.66
CA GLU A 151 -10.41 -3.26 -2.20
C GLU A 151 -8.95 -3.15 -1.73
N SER A 152 -8.01 -3.41 -2.63
CA SER A 152 -6.57 -3.34 -2.36
C SER A 152 -5.95 -1.97 -2.67
N ILE A 153 -4.75 -1.78 -2.13
CA ILE A 153 -3.86 -0.66 -2.39
C ILE A 153 -2.62 -1.20 -3.11
N LEU A 154 -2.39 -0.71 -4.33
CA LEU A 154 -1.12 -0.96 -5.02
C LEU A 154 -0.13 0.18 -4.79
N VAL A 155 1.11 -0.17 -4.45
CA VAL A 155 2.16 0.80 -4.11
C VAL A 155 3.37 0.68 -5.03
N GLN A 156 3.82 1.82 -5.55
CA GLN A 156 5.08 1.97 -6.29
C GLN A 156 5.95 3.05 -5.68
N VAL A 157 7.27 2.94 -5.88
CA VAL A 157 8.21 4.04 -5.69
C VAL A 157 8.89 4.29 -7.04
N ASP A 158 8.82 5.54 -7.51
CA ASP A 158 9.41 5.98 -8.78
C ASP A 158 9.01 5.10 -9.99
N GLY A 159 7.76 4.62 -9.99
CA GLY A 159 7.21 3.78 -11.06
C GLY A 159 7.67 2.32 -11.04
N ALA A 160 8.37 1.88 -10.00
CA ALA A 160 8.83 0.51 -9.81
C ALA A 160 8.27 -0.11 -8.52
N ARG A 161 8.33 -1.45 -8.43
CA ARG A 161 8.03 -2.14 -7.17
C ARG A 161 9.03 -1.67 -6.11
N PRO A 162 8.56 -1.21 -4.94
CA PRO A 162 9.43 -0.89 -3.81
C PRO A 162 10.35 -2.08 -3.49
N ARG A 163 11.65 -1.83 -3.42
CA ARG A 163 12.66 -2.84 -3.08
C ARG A 163 13.44 -2.35 -1.89
N ARG A 164 13.71 -3.26 -0.95
CA ARG A 164 14.68 -2.96 0.11
C ARG A 164 16.01 -2.62 -0.54
N SER A 165 16.65 -1.54 -0.09
CA SER A 165 18.07 -1.37 -0.38
C SER A 165 18.79 -2.59 0.19
N LEU A 166 19.67 -3.19 -0.61
CA LEU A 166 20.50 -4.32 -0.16
C LEU A 166 21.61 -3.87 0.80
N ASP A 167 21.64 -2.59 1.17
CA ASP A 167 22.72 -1.96 1.93
C ASP A 167 22.52 -2.01 3.45
N GLU A 168 21.42 -2.61 3.94
CA GLU A 168 21.23 -2.91 5.37
C GLU A 168 21.14 -4.42 5.57
N VAL A 169 22.31 -5.05 5.62
CA VAL A 169 22.50 -6.35 6.28
C VAL A 169 23.17 -6.02 7.62
N ASP A 170 22.42 -6.15 8.71
CA ASP A 170 22.98 -6.27 10.06
C ASP A 170 23.78 -7.58 10.20
#